data_AF-A0A962QQ07-F1
#
_entry.id   AF-A0A962QQ07-F1
#
_cell.length_a   1.000
_cell.length_b   1.000
_cell.length_c   1.000
_cell.angle_alpha   90.00
_cell.angle_beta   90.00
_cell.angle_gamma   90.00
#
_symmetry.space_group_name_H-M   'P 1'
#
loop_
_entity.id
_entity.type
_entity.pdbx_description
1 polymer ?
#
loop_
_entity_poly.entity_id
_entity_poly.type
_entity_poly.pdbx_seq_one_letter_code
_entity_poly.pdbx_strand_id
1 'polypeptide(L)'
;MSVRTLIIGGITVPVWACTDLRQSYEPIEVVYQSRKRNGALVYRELYSGLIRTQLSGGGLAPSGLQALVAGATVSLSCIEPMAINSASNVIDIPAARRSDSGSEPQGFAVVGDIMLPTPVAMNVNEATLTTVAGASAYQVRWYPVLSVIVTSRLEDELSRGAGFRWSLVAEEV
;
A
#
# COMPACT_ATOMS: atom_id res chain seq x y z
N MET A 1 15.21 -1.13 -17.17
CA MET A 1 14.98 -0.74 -15.76
C MET A 1 13.47 -0.51 -15.65
N SER A 2 12.73 -1.41 -15.00
CA SER A 2 11.28 -1.20 -14.82
C SER A 2 11.09 -0.22 -13.66
N VAL A 3 10.45 0.92 -13.91
CA VAL A 3 10.16 1.91 -12.87
C VAL A 3 8.75 1.66 -12.38
N ARG A 4 8.59 1.41 -11.08
CA ARG A 4 7.26 1.23 -10.47
C ARG A 4 6.44 2.51 -10.61
N THR A 5 5.24 2.41 -11.17
CA THR A 5 4.36 3.56 -11.43
C THR A 5 3.20 3.60 -10.44
N LEU A 6 2.74 4.79 -10.04
CA LEU A 6 1.49 4.97 -9.30
C LEU A 6 0.35 5.12 -10.31
N ILE A 7 -0.71 4.32 -10.17
CA ILE A 7 -1.87 4.36 -11.08
C ILE A 7 -3.15 4.55 -10.25
N ILE A 8 -3.95 5.57 -10.61
CA ILE A 8 -5.21 5.90 -9.94
C ILE A 8 -6.31 6.00 -10.99
N GLY A 9 -7.30 5.10 -10.96
CA GLY A 9 -8.40 5.10 -11.93
C GLY A 9 -7.93 5.01 -13.39
N GLY A 10 -6.81 4.32 -13.64
CA GLY A 10 -6.15 4.24 -14.96
C GLY A 10 -5.21 5.40 -15.31
N ILE A 11 -5.18 6.47 -14.50
CA ILE A 11 -4.27 7.60 -14.68
C ILE A 11 -2.91 7.22 -14.09
N THR A 12 -1.88 7.21 -14.93
CA THR A 12 -0.50 6.96 -14.48
C THR A 12 0.15 8.26 -14.04
N VAL A 13 0.48 8.37 -12.76
CA VAL A 13 1.21 9.53 -12.22
C VAL A 13 2.67 9.44 -12.72
N PRO A 14 3.26 10.53 -13.22
CA PRO A 14 4.62 10.53 -13.76
C PRO A 14 5.66 10.44 -12.63
N VAL A 15 5.87 9.25 -12.09
CA VAL A 15 6.83 8.98 -10.98
C VAL A 15 8.25 9.41 -11.35
N TRP A 16 8.62 9.34 -12.63
CA TRP A 16 9.93 9.81 -13.12
C TRP A 16 10.14 11.32 -12.95
N ALA A 17 9.07 12.11 -12.89
CA ALA A 17 9.12 13.56 -12.73
C ALA A 17 8.93 13.99 -11.27
N CYS A 18 8.60 13.04 -10.37
CA CYS A 18 8.39 13.32 -8.95
C CYS A 18 9.72 13.35 -8.19
N THR A 19 9.92 14.40 -7.40
CA THR A 19 11.06 14.55 -6.47
C THR A 19 10.77 13.94 -5.11
N ASP A 20 9.51 14.04 -4.69
CA ASP A 20 8.97 13.58 -3.43
C ASP A 20 7.67 12.87 -3.74
N LEU A 21 7.61 11.58 -3.44
CA LEU A 21 6.41 10.78 -3.59
C LEU A 21 6.25 9.95 -2.33
N ARG A 22 5.13 10.12 -1.65
CA ARG A 22 4.84 9.46 -0.38
C ARG A 22 3.45 8.85 -0.43
N GLN A 23 3.36 7.66 0.13
CA GLN A 23 2.09 7.02 0.45
C GLN A 23 2.13 6.52 1.89
N SER A 24 1.01 6.67 2.60
CA SER A 24 0.81 6.06 3.91
C SER A 24 -0.53 5.34 3.95
N TYR A 25 -0.63 4.38 4.86
CA TYR A 25 -1.83 3.60 5.13
C TYR A 25 -2.24 3.80 6.58
N GLU A 26 -3.53 4.00 6.78
CA GLU A 26 -4.18 4.06 8.08
C GLU A 26 -5.37 3.09 8.04
N PRO A 27 -5.45 2.11 8.96
CA PRO A 27 -6.64 1.28 9.06
C PRO A 27 -7.83 2.14 9.49
N ILE A 28 -8.97 1.97 8.83
CA ILE A 28 -10.22 2.58 9.25
C ILE A 28 -11.13 1.51 9.85
N GLU A 29 -11.60 1.79 11.06
CA GLU A 29 -12.51 0.91 11.78
C GLU A 29 -13.45 1.73 12.65
N VAL A 30 -14.66 1.21 12.85
CA VAL A 30 -15.60 1.74 13.84
C VAL A 30 -15.88 0.65 14.85
N VAL A 31 -15.34 0.88 16.05
CA VAL A 31 -15.35 -0.06 17.16
C VAL A 31 -15.96 0.60 18.39
N TYR A 32 -16.89 -0.09 19.03
CA TYR A 32 -17.45 0.28 20.32
C TYR A 32 -16.89 -0.63 21.41
N GLN A 33 -16.34 -0.01 22.44
CA GLN A 33 -15.82 -0.69 23.61
C GLN A 33 -16.61 -0.25 24.84
N SER A 34 -17.14 -1.22 25.58
CA SER A 34 -17.79 -0.97 26.87
C SER A 34 -17.33 -2.00 27.88
N ARG A 35 -17.36 -1.66 29.17
CA ARG A 35 -17.04 -2.62 30.24
C ARG A 35 -18.31 -2.99 31.00
N LYS A 36 -18.46 -4.29 31.27
CA LYS A 36 -19.48 -4.80 32.18
C LYS A 36 -19.08 -4.49 33.63
N ARG A 37 -20.06 -4.57 34.54
CA ARG A 37 -19.86 -4.37 35.99
C ARG A 37 -18.81 -5.31 36.59
N ASN A 38 -18.61 -6.50 36.02
CA ASN A 38 -17.58 -7.46 36.43
C ASN A 38 -16.20 -7.20 35.81
N GLY A 39 -15.99 -6.08 35.12
CA GLY A 39 -14.74 -5.71 34.48
C GLY A 39 -14.55 -6.27 33.06
N ALA A 40 -15.41 -7.18 32.60
CA ALA A 40 -15.30 -7.77 31.27
C ALA A 40 -15.49 -6.73 30.16
N LEU A 41 -14.58 -6.71 29.18
CA LEU A 41 -14.67 -5.86 28.00
C LEU A 41 -15.67 -6.48 27.01
N VAL A 42 -16.61 -5.66 26.53
CA VAL A 42 -17.47 -5.95 25.39
C VAL A 42 -16.95 -5.14 24.23
N TYR A 43 -16.45 -5.85 23.23
CA TYR A 43 -15.98 -5.31 21.96
C TYR A 43 -17.08 -5.52 20.91
N ARG A 44 -17.51 -4.46 20.24
CA ARG A 44 -18.47 -4.52 19.14
C ARG A 44 -17.90 -3.76 17.96
N GLU A 45 -17.72 -4.45 16.86
CA GLU A 45 -17.23 -3.89 15.60
C GLU A 45 -18.40 -3.60 14.67
N LEU A 46 -18.41 -2.43 14.04
CA LEU A 46 -19.33 -2.10 12.95
C LEU A 46 -18.69 -2.43 11.61
N TYR A 47 -17.44 -2.02 11.41
CA TYR A 47 -16.57 -2.44 10.33
C TYR A 47 -15.10 -2.30 10.75
N SER A 48 -14.23 -3.14 10.18
CA SER A 48 -12.77 -3.07 10.25
C SER A 48 -12.18 -3.68 8.97
N GLY A 49 -10.85 -3.59 8.83
CA GLY A 49 -10.11 -4.18 7.71
C GLY A 49 -10.06 -3.35 6.43
N LEU A 50 -10.67 -2.16 6.42
CA LEU A 50 -10.56 -1.20 5.32
C LEU A 50 -9.38 -0.25 5.55
N ILE A 51 -8.83 0.28 4.47
CA ILE A 51 -7.67 1.17 4.51
C ILE A 51 -8.04 2.57 4.00
N ARG A 52 -7.67 3.59 4.78
CA ARG A 52 -7.49 4.95 4.28
C ARG A 52 -6.05 5.10 3.83
N THR A 53 -5.85 5.63 2.64
CA THR A 53 -4.53 5.93 2.10
C THR A 53 -4.39 7.40 1.79
N GLN A 54 -3.26 7.96 2.22
CA GLN A 54 -2.87 9.33 1.92
C GLN A 54 -1.68 9.28 0.97
N LEU A 55 -1.83 9.98 -0.14
CA LEU A 55 -0.82 10.11 -1.17
C LEU A 55 -0.43 11.59 -1.27
N SER A 56 0.85 11.85 -1.42
CA SER A 56 1.32 13.17 -1.79
C SER A 56 2.50 13.04 -2.72
N GLY A 57 2.64 14.00 -3.62
CA GLY A 57 3.88 14.14 -4.32
C GLY A 57 4.08 15.52 -4.92
N GLY A 58 5.31 15.75 -5.34
CA GLY A 58 5.69 16.97 -6.03
C GLY A 58 6.79 16.71 -7.03
N GLY A 59 7.02 17.67 -7.92
CA GLY A 59 8.06 17.56 -8.95
C GLY A 59 7.86 18.48 -10.15
N LEU A 60 8.49 18.11 -11.26
CA LEU A 60 8.58 18.97 -12.45
C LEU A 60 7.36 18.91 -13.37
N ALA A 61 6.47 17.92 -13.17
CA ALA A 61 5.28 17.72 -13.98
C ALA A 61 4.02 17.63 -13.11
N PRO A 62 2.86 18.08 -13.63
CA PRO A 62 1.58 17.89 -12.95
C PRO A 62 1.20 16.39 -12.90
N SER A 63 0.35 16.03 -11.94
CA SER A 63 -0.04 14.64 -11.66
C SER A 63 -1.08 14.07 -12.63
N GLY A 64 -1.84 14.93 -13.31
CA GLY A 64 -2.95 14.54 -14.20
C GLY A 64 -4.22 14.09 -13.47
N LEU A 65 -4.30 14.26 -12.14
CA LEU A 65 -5.41 13.76 -11.32
C LEU A 65 -6.71 14.58 -11.47
N GLN A 66 -6.65 15.72 -12.16
CA GLN A 66 -7.83 16.51 -12.50
C GLN A 66 -8.89 15.72 -13.29
N ALA A 67 -8.50 14.68 -14.05
CA ALA A 67 -9.41 13.84 -14.81
C ALA A 67 -10.22 12.83 -13.96
N LEU A 68 -9.94 12.71 -12.66
CA LEU A 68 -10.69 11.82 -11.77
C LEU A 68 -12.12 12.33 -11.54
N VAL A 69 -13.09 11.43 -11.72
CA VAL A 69 -14.51 11.68 -11.45
C VAL A 69 -14.75 11.60 -9.94
N ALA A 70 -15.29 12.67 -9.36
CA ALA A 70 -15.60 12.73 -7.93
C ALA A 70 -16.68 11.71 -7.56
N GLY A 71 -16.48 10.99 -6.45
CA GLY A 71 -17.42 10.00 -5.92
C GLY A 71 -17.47 8.67 -6.67
N ALA A 72 -16.70 8.49 -7.74
CA ALA A 72 -16.57 7.20 -8.41
C ALA A 72 -15.60 6.29 -7.65
N THR A 73 -15.92 5.00 -7.58
CA THR A 73 -14.96 3.97 -7.17
C THR A 73 -13.91 3.79 -8.26
N VAL A 74 -12.64 3.87 -7.89
CA VAL A 74 -11.50 3.72 -8.78
C VAL A 74 -10.50 2.71 -8.22
N SER A 75 -9.77 2.03 -9.09
CA SER A 75 -8.65 1.19 -8.67
C SER A 75 -7.41 2.04 -8.40
N LEU A 76 -6.74 1.74 -7.29
CA LEU A 76 -5.49 2.38 -6.87
C LEU A 76 -4.39 1.32 -6.83
N SER A 77 -3.45 1.41 -7.78
CA SER A 77 -2.23 0.61 -7.76
C SER A 77 -1.18 1.29 -6.90
N CYS A 78 -1.03 0.79 -5.69
CA CYS A 78 -0.22 1.43 -4.66
C CYS A 78 1.28 1.38 -4.92
N ILE A 79 1.99 2.25 -4.20
CA ILE A 79 3.43 2.41 -4.24
C ILE A 79 4.11 2.11 -2.90
N GLU A 80 3.45 2.24 -1.76
CA GLU A 80 4.10 1.79 -0.52
C GLU A 80 3.88 0.27 -0.34
N PRO A 81 4.91 -0.52 0.00
CA PRO A 81 4.72 -1.94 0.22
C PRO A 81 4.06 -2.19 1.58
N MET A 82 3.20 -3.20 1.64
CA MET A 82 2.77 -3.84 2.87
C MET A 82 3.61 -5.11 3.10
N ALA A 83 3.66 -5.58 4.35
CA ALA A 83 4.48 -6.73 4.71
C ALA A 83 3.80 -7.68 5.69
N ILE A 84 4.07 -8.97 5.55
CA ILE A 84 3.74 -10.03 6.52
C ILE A 84 5.03 -10.72 6.91
N ASN A 85 5.24 -10.89 8.22
CA ASN A 85 6.32 -11.66 8.79
C ASN A 85 5.78 -13.01 9.26
N SER A 86 6.54 -14.07 9.05
CA SER A 86 6.20 -15.43 9.47
C SER A 86 7.45 -16.20 9.87
N ALA A 87 7.30 -17.18 10.76
CA ALA A 87 8.35 -18.18 10.98
C ALA A 87 8.44 -19.19 9.83
N SER A 88 7.35 -19.36 9.06
CA SER A 88 7.27 -20.23 7.89
C SER A 88 7.79 -19.52 6.64
N ASN A 89 8.40 -20.28 5.73
CA ASN A 89 8.76 -19.81 4.39
C ASN A 89 7.57 -19.83 3.42
N VAL A 90 6.40 -20.26 3.87
CA VAL A 90 5.14 -20.21 3.12
C VAL A 90 4.23 -19.20 3.81
N ILE A 91 3.83 -18.16 3.07
CA ILE A 91 3.09 -17.01 3.61
C ILE A 91 1.93 -16.67 2.67
N ASP A 92 0.70 -16.73 3.19
CA ASP A 92 -0.46 -16.22 2.48
C ASP A 92 -0.44 -14.68 2.44
N ILE A 93 -0.61 -14.11 1.26
CA ILE A 93 -0.73 -12.67 1.02
C ILE A 93 -2.06 -12.35 0.32
N PRO A 94 -2.63 -11.15 0.54
CA PRO A 94 -3.89 -10.78 -0.09
C PRO A 94 -3.89 -10.91 -1.62
N ALA A 95 -5.06 -11.26 -2.18
CA ALA A 95 -5.29 -11.29 -3.63
C ALA A 95 -5.20 -9.89 -4.26
N ALA A 96 -5.60 -8.86 -3.50
CA ALA A 96 -5.60 -7.46 -3.88
C ALA A 96 -4.17 -6.89 -3.87
N ARG A 97 -3.33 -7.37 -4.80
CA ARG A 97 -1.93 -6.97 -4.93
C ARG A 97 -1.54 -6.76 -6.39
N ARG A 98 -0.46 -6.03 -6.58
CA ARG A 98 0.14 -5.79 -7.89
C ARG A 98 0.89 -7.01 -8.39
N SER A 99 0.92 -7.13 -9.71
CA SER A 99 1.64 -8.17 -10.46
C SER A 99 2.34 -7.63 -11.71
N ASP A 100 2.30 -6.31 -11.91
CA ASP A 100 3.03 -5.63 -12.97
C ASP A 100 4.53 -5.54 -12.65
N SER A 101 5.32 -5.43 -13.71
CA SER A 101 6.79 -5.46 -13.67
C SER A 101 7.39 -4.43 -12.71
N GLY A 102 8.14 -4.90 -11.71
CA GLY A 102 8.75 -4.08 -10.67
C GLY A 102 7.86 -3.88 -9.42
N SER A 103 6.68 -4.49 -9.41
CA SER A 103 5.73 -4.48 -8.30
C SER A 103 5.36 -5.89 -7.83
N GLU A 104 6.05 -6.93 -8.32
CA GLU A 104 5.83 -8.31 -7.89
C GLU A 104 6.19 -8.49 -6.40
N PRO A 105 5.56 -9.47 -5.70
CA PRO A 105 5.90 -9.77 -4.32
C PRO A 105 7.40 -10.05 -4.11
N GLN A 106 7.96 -9.46 -3.06
CA GLN A 106 9.37 -9.54 -2.71
C GLN A 106 9.55 -10.33 -1.41
N GLY A 107 10.50 -11.26 -1.41
CA GLY A 107 10.74 -12.16 -0.28
C GLY A 107 12.05 -11.85 0.41
N PHE A 108 12.04 -11.99 1.73
CA PHE A 108 13.22 -11.84 2.55
C PHE A 108 13.27 -12.92 3.63
N ALA A 109 14.45 -13.47 3.89
CA ALA A 109 14.74 -14.36 5.00
C ALA A 109 15.51 -13.58 6.08
N VAL A 110 15.20 -13.84 7.35
CA VAL A 110 15.88 -13.24 8.50
C VAL A 110 16.89 -14.26 9.03
N VAL A 111 18.18 -13.95 8.93
CA VAL A 111 19.29 -14.79 9.40
C VAL A 111 20.05 -14.01 10.46
N GLY A 112 19.90 -14.39 11.73
CA GLY A 112 20.35 -13.54 12.84
C GLY A 112 19.63 -12.20 12.83
N ASP A 113 20.37 -11.09 12.81
CA ASP A 113 19.83 -9.72 12.80
C ASP A 113 19.79 -9.09 11.40
N ILE A 114 20.04 -9.87 10.35
CA ILE A 114 20.04 -9.38 8.96
C ILE A 114 18.91 -9.96 8.14
N MET A 115 18.40 -9.15 7.22
CA MET A 115 17.36 -9.51 6.27
C MET A 115 17.99 -9.71 4.89
N LEU A 116 17.90 -10.91 4.35
CA LEU A 116 18.48 -11.31 3.07
C LEU A 116 17.38 -11.53 2.03
N PRO A 117 17.48 -10.97 0.81
CA PRO A 117 16.50 -11.23 -0.24
C PRO A 117 16.51 -12.72 -0.63
N THR A 118 15.33 -13.30 -0.82
CA THR A 118 15.17 -14.68 -1.27
C THR A 118 14.09 -14.77 -2.36
N PRO A 119 14.25 -15.63 -3.38
CA PRO A 119 13.24 -15.79 -4.43
C PRO A 119 11.88 -16.21 -3.87
N VAL A 120 10.82 -15.63 -4.45
CA VAL A 120 9.41 -15.93 -4.13
C VAL A 120 8.78 -16.64 -5.32
N ALA A 121 8.17 -17.80 -5.09
CA ALA A 121 7.26 -18.44 -6.01
C ALA A 121 5.82 -18.20 -5.53
N MET A 122 4.97 -17.66 -6.40
CA MET A 122 3.56 -17.41 -6.08
C MET A 122 2.68 -18.56 -6.58
N ASN A 123 1.79 -19.06 -5.71
CA ASN A 123 0.69 -19.94 -6.06
C ASN A 123 -0.64 -19.32 -5.60
N VAL A 124 -1.37 -18.69 -6.52
CA VAL A 124 -2.59 -17.90 -6.24
C VAL A 124 -2.32 -16.79 -5.23
N ASN A 125 -2.47 -17.05 -3.93
CA ASN A 125 -2.25 -16.10 -2.84
C ASN A 125 -1.16 -16.56 -1.87
N GLU A 126 -0.58 -17.73 -2.10
CA GLU A 126 0.47 -18.30 -1.27
C GLU A 126 1.83 -17.92 -1.85
N ALA A 127 2.63 -17.20 -1.08
CA ALA A 127 4.01 -16.86 -1.39
C ALA A 127 4.94 -17.90 -0.74
N THR A 128 5.59 -18.71 -1.57
CA THR A 128 6.62 -19.67 -1.14
C THR A 128 8.00 -19.08 -1.36
N LEU A 129 8.70 -18.79 -0.27
CA LEU A 129 10.06 -18.27 -0.23
C LEU A 129 11.05 -19.43 -0.26
N THR A 130 12.11 -19.29 -1.05
CA THR A 130 13.19 -20.27 -1.04
C THR A 130 13.86 -20.27 0.33
N THR A 131 13.99 -21.45 0.94
CA THR A 131 14.53 -21.59 2.29
C THR A 131 16.00 -21.17 2.33
N VAL A 132 16.37 -20.37 3.32
CA VAL A 132 17.76 -19.94 3.54
C VAL A 132 18.30 -20.62 4.81
N ALA A 133 19.49 -21.21 4.72
CA ALA A 133 20.10 -21.89 5.86
C ALA A 133 20.33 -20.93 7.03
N GLY A 134 19.92 -21.32 8.23
CA GLY A 134 20.02 -20.49 9.43
C GLY A 134 18.97 -19.38 9.53
N ALA A 135 17.96 -19.35 8.65
CA ALA A 135 16.86 -18.40 8.76
C ALA A 135 15.95 -18.72 9.97
N SER A 136 15.64 -17.71 10.76
CA SER A 136 14.72 -17.78 11.91
C SER A 136 13.31 -17.30 11.56
N ALA A 137 13.17 -16.47 10.53
CA ALA A 137 11.90 -15.95 10.05
C ALA A 137 11.98 -15.56 8.56
N TYR A 138 10.82 -15.24 7.99
CA TYR A 138 10.64 -14.79 6.62
C TYR A 138 9.70 -13.60 6.59
N GLN A 139 9.88 -12.72 5.61
CA GLN A 139 9.01 -11.58 5.33
C GLN A 139 8.66 -11.57 3.85
N VAL A 140 7.38 -11.36 3.53
CA VAL A 140 6.93 -11.03 2.18
C VAL A 140 6.44 -9.60 2.16
N ARG A 141 6.91 -8.83 1.17
CA ARG A 141 6.42 -7.49 0.86
C ARG A 141 5.63 -7.52 -0.43
N TRP A 142 4.50 -6.83 -0.48
CA TRP A 142 3.70 -6.68 -1.69
C TRP A 142 3.16 -5.26 -1.81
N TYR A 143 2.83 -4.83 -3.03
CA TYR A 143 2.15 -3.57 -3.26
C TYR A 143 0.65 -3.84 -3.43
N PRO A 144 -0.23 -3.22 -2.62
CA PRO A 144 -1.66 -3.49 -2.72
C PRO A 144 -2.28 -2.87 -3.99
N VAL A 145 -3.40 -3.45 -4.42
CA VAL A 145 -4.33 -2.82 -5.38
C VAL A 145 -5.63 -2.60 -4.65
N LEU A 146 -5.92 -1.35 -4.29
CA LEU A 146 -7.11 -1.01 -3.50
C LEU A 146 -8.25 -0.56 -4.42
N SER A 147 -9.49 -0.90 -4.08
CA SER A 147 -10.67 -0.25 -4.68
C SER A 147 -11.08 0.89 -3.77
N VAL A 148 -11.00 2.13 -4.24
CA VAL A 148 -11.13 3.30 -3.37
C VAL A 148 -12.08 4.35 -3.93
N ILE A 149 -12.64 5.19 -3.06
CA ILE A 149 -13.22 6.48 -3.40
C ILE A 149 -12.26 7.58 -2.95
N VAL A 150 -12.01 8.55 -3.83
CA VAL A 150 -11.22 9.74 -3.50
C VAL A 150 -12.08 10.70 -2.71
N THR A 151 -11.71 10.93 -1.44
CA THR A 151 -12.46 11.79 -0.51
C THR A 151 -11.92 13.20 -0.43
N SER A 152 -10.63 13.39 -0.74
CA SER A 152 -10.00 14.72 -0.81
C SER A 152 -8.92 14.74 -1.87
N ARG A 153 -8.82 15.85 -2.60
CA ARG A 153 -7.77 16.11 -3.59
C ARG A 153 -7.37 17.59 -3.51
N LEU A 154 -6.07 17.82 -3.49
CA LEU A 154 -5.46 19.14 -3.59
C LEU A 154 -4.39 19.08 -4.68
N GLU A 155 -4.40 20.03 -5.59
CA GLU A 155 -3.32 20.30 -6.53
C GLU A 155 -2.90 21.76 -6.28
N ASP A 156 -1.61 21.96 -6.11
CA ASP A 156 -1.02 23.26 -5.81
C ASP A 156 0.19 23.49 -6.72
N GLU A 157 0.36 24.73 -7.16
CA GLU A 157 1.50 25.17 -7.95
C GLU A 157 2.34 26.10 -7.09
N LEU A 158 3.64 25.83 -7.00
CA LEU A 158 4.53 26.72 -6.26
C LEU A 158 4.62 28.06 -6.99
N SER A 159 3.87 29.05 -6.51
CA SER A 159 3.85 30.43 -7.04
C SER A 159 5.24 31.09 -7.15
N ARG A 160 6.22 30.62 -6.35
CA ARG A 160 7.65 30.90 -6.54
C ARG A 160 8.47 29.62 -6.35
N GLY A 161 8.93 29.05 -7.46
CA GLY A 161 9.74 27.83 -7.53
C GLY A 161 9.37 27.00 -8.77
N ALA A 162 10.26 26.14 -9.25
CA ALA A 162 9.93 25.20 -10.33
C ALA A 162 9.38 23.91 -9.70
N GLY A 163 8.06 23.80 -9.52
CA GLY A 163 7.47 22.53 -9.12
C GLY A 163 5.97 22.55 -8.86
N PHE A 164 5.34 21.42 -9.18
CA PHE A 164 3.96 21.10 -8.84
C PHE A 164 3.91 20.31 -7.54
N ARG A 165 2.82 20.44 -6.79
CA ARG A 165 2.51 19.63 -5.62
C ARG A 165 1.09 19.13 -5.68
N TRP A 166 0.86 17.95 -5.14
CA TRP A 166 -0.46 17.39 -5.03
C TRP A 166 -0.56 16.52 -3.79
N SER A 167 -1.77 16.42 -3.26
CA SER A 167 -2.12 15.46 -2.23
C SER A 167 -3.50 14.89 -2.48
N LEU A 168 -3.68 13.62 -2.16
CA LEU A 168 -4.92 12.89 -2.34
C LEU A 168 -5.17 12.01 -1.11
N VAL A 169 -6.41 12.00 -0.65
CA VAL A 169 -6.89 11.04 0.35
C VAL A 169 -7.94 10.16 -0.32
N ALA A 170 -7.77 8.86 -0.16
CA ALA A 170 -8.66 7.85 -0.67
C ALA A 170 -9.01 6.85 0.44
N GLU A 171 -10.24 6.36 0.41
CA GLU A 171 -10.75 5.34 1.34
C GLU A 171 -11.20 4.12 0.56
N GLU A 172 -10.83 2.95 1.05
CA GLU A 172 -11.25 1.67 0.50
C GLU A 172 -12.77 1.45 0.64
N VAL A 173 -13.36 0.78 -0.36
CA VAL A 173 -14.80 0.46 -0.41
C VAL A 173 -15.07 -1.04 -0.38
#